data_AF-A0A1Z4UYB0-F1
#
_entry.id   AF-A0A1Z4UYB0-F1
#
_cell.length_a   1.000
_cell.length_b   1.000
_cell.length_c   1.000
_cell.angle_alpha   90.00
_cell.angle_beta   90.00
_cell.angle_gamma   90.00
#
_symmetry.space_group_name_H-M   'P 1'
#
loop_
_entity.id
_entity.type
_entity.pdbx_description
1 polymer ?
#
loop_
_entity_poly.entity_id
_entity_poly.type
_entity_poly.pdbx_seq_one_letter_code
_entity_poly.pdbx_strand_id
1 'polypeptide(L)'
;MSFSHFTKRNTPHFYFVYLLTLNRNIVHPVLFPLPKEEEQKEIADILKSGDTKIQALEKEISLTDELFQAALEKLMTGKLSTQPLIEV
;
A
#
# COMPACT_ATOMS: atom_id res chain seq x y z
N MET A 1 24.77 -27.64 -47.90
CA MET A 1 23.36 -27.52 -48.33
C MET A 1 22.61 -26.70 -47.30
N SER A 2 22.10 -25.55 -47.73
CA SER A 2 21.22 -24.66 -46.98
C SER A 2 19.84 -25.29 -46.82
N PHE A 3 19.11 -24.98 -45.74
CA PHE A 3 17.89 -24.19 -45.83
C PHE A 3 17.45 -23.72 -44.43
N SER A 4 17.52 -22.41 -44.27
CA SER A 4 16.90 -21.58 -43.25
C SER A 4 15.38 -21.58 -43.32
N HIS A 5 14.70 -21.59 -42.17
CA HIS A 5 13.67 -20.63 -41.73
C HIS A 5 12.72 -21.26 -40.69
N PHE A 6 12.55 -20.61 -39.53
CA PHE A 6 11.30 -19.94 -39.16
C PHE A 6 11.33 -19.48 -37.68
N THR A 7 11.51 -18.16 -37.56
CA THR A 7 10.96 -17.19 -36.59
C THR A 7 11.30 -17.25 -35.09
N LYS A 8 11.92 -16.13 -34.67
CA LYS A 8 11.77 -15.46 -33.38
C LYS A 8 10.42 -15.74 -32.73
N ARG A 9 10.37 -16.64 -31.74
CA ARG A 9 9.38 -16.50 -30.68
C ARG A 9 9.88 -15.38 -29.78
N ASN A 10 9.28 -14.20 -29.95
CA ASN A 10 9.25 -13.15 -28.96
C ASN A 10 8.85 -13.79 -27.63
N THR A 11 9.83 -14.14 -26.81
CA THR A 11 9.58 -14.23 -25.38
C THR A 11 9.27 -12.80 -24.96
N PRO A 12 8.06 -12.50 -24.46
CA PRO A 12 7.83 -11.20 -23.85
C PRO A 12 8.96 -10.99 -22.86
N HIS A 13 9.63 -9.85 -22.97
CA HIS A 13 10.57 -9.34 -22.01
C HIS A 13 9.76 -9.10 -20.73
N PHE A 14 9.43 -10.20 -20.05
CA PHE A 14 8.74 -10.17 -18.79
C PHE A 14 9.72 -9.47 -17.88
N TYR A 15 9.32 -8.26 -17.51
CA TYR A 15 9.75 -7.54 -16.33
C TYR A 15 9.52 -8.44 -15.11
N PHE A 16 10.20 -9.59 -15.02
CA PHE A 16 10.49 -10.30 -13.79
C PHE A 16 11.58 -9.49 -13.07
N VAL A 17 11.23 -8.24 -12.82
CA VAL A 17 12.00 -7.21 -12.18
C VAL A 17 12.24 -7.70 -10.77
N TYR A 18 13.50 -8.00 -10.45
CA TYR A 18 14.06 -7.96 -9.09
C TYR A 18 13.07 -8.34 -7.98
N LEU A 19 12.55 -9.57 -7.99
CA LEU A 19 11.92 -10.09 -6.78
C LEU A 19 13.03 -10.39 -5.77
N LEU A 20 13.29 -9.41 -4.90
CA LEU A 20 14.07 -9.61 -3.69
C LEU A 20 13.41 -10.73 -2.90
N THR A 21 14.00 -11.92 -2.98
CA THR A 21 13.57 -13.07 -2.20
C THR A 21 14.46 -13.19 -0.97
N LEU A 22 13.85 -13.37 0.20
CA LEU A 22 14.59 -13.60 1.44
C LEU A 22 14.95 -15.09 1.51
N ASN A 23 16.24 -15.38 1.35
CA ASN A 23 16.76 -16.74 1.50
C ASN A 23 16.86 -17.09 2.99
N ARG A 24 16.45 -18.31 3.38
CA ARG A 24 16.58 -18.84 4.76
C ARG A 24 17.97 -18.63 5.35
N ASN A 25 19.02 -18.82 4.54
CA ASN A 25 20.40 -18.69 4.96
C ASN A 25 20.79 -17.25 5.31
N ILE A 26 20.01 -16.26 4.89
CA ILE A 26 20.19 -14.84 5.24
C ILE A 26 19.53 -14.53 6.58
N VAL A 27 18.35 -15.11 6.87
CA VAL A 27 17.57 -14.82 8.09
C VAL A 27 18.09 -15.59 9.29
N HIS A 28 18.48 -16.86 9.11
CA HIS A 28 18.92 -17.74 10.21
C HIS A 28 20.10 -17.21 11.05
N PRO A 29 21.14 -16.58 10.48
CA PRO A 29 22.25 -16.06 11.29
C PRO A 29 21.94 -14.71 11.96
N VAL A 30 20.78 -14.09 11.72
CA VAL A 30 20.45 -12.78 12.32
C VAL A 30 20.23 -12.94 13.81
N LEU A 31 21.08 -12.30 14.61
CA LEU A 31 20.93 -12.22 16.05
C LEU A 31 19.96 -11.08 16.40
N PHE A 32 19.02 -11.36 17.30
CA PHE A 32 18.09 -10.36 17.81
C PHE A 32 17.94 -10.51 19.34
N PRO A 33 17.64 -9.41 20.05
CA PRO A 33 17.40 -9.47 21.48
C PRO A 33 16.11 -10.26 21.77
N LEU A 34 16.18 -11.20 22.70
CA LEU A 34 15.04 -11.99 23.15
C LEU A 34 14.74 -11.67 24.63
N PRO A 35 13.94 -10.63 24.91
CA PRO A 35 13.55 -10.27 26.27
C PRO A 35 12.58 -11.31 26.87
N LYS A 36 12.18 -11.15 28.13
CA LYS A 36 11.20 -12.04 28.78
C LYS A 36 9.83 -11.92 28.12
N GLU A 37 8.99 -12.94 28.22
CA GLU A 37 7.68 -12.95 27.57
C GLU A 37 6.77 -11.78 27.99
N GLU A 38 6.84 -11.35 29.24
CA GLU A 38 6.08 -10.19 29.73
C GLU A 38 6.49 -8.91 29.00
N GLU A 39 7.79 -8.64 28.93
CA GLU A 39 8.35 -7.48 28.22
C GLU A 39 8.06 -7.55 26.71
N GLN A 40 8.11 -8.75 26.10
CA GLN A 40 7.73 -8.93 24.70
C GLN A 40 6.27 -8.53 24.43
N LYS A 41 5.34 -8.88 25.34
CA LYS A 41 3.92 -8.52 25.22
C LYS A 41 3.73 -7.02 25.37
N GLU A 42 4.37 -6.40 26.35
CA GLU A 42 4.29 -4.95 26.55
C GLU A 42 4.79 -4.17 25.33
N ILE A 43 5.95 -4.56 24.77
CA ILE A 43 6.48 -3.97 23.54
C ILE A 43 5.49 -4.16 22.38
N ALA A 44 4.97 -5.38 22.20
CA ALA A 44 4.04 -5.69 21.12
C ALA A 44 2.73 -4.88 21.25
N ASP A 45 2.20 -4.71 22.45
CA ASP A 45 0.96 -3.98 22.70
C ASP A 45 1.13 -2.49 22.41
N ILE A 46 2.26 -1.88 22.80
CA ILE A 46 2.57 -0.49 22.49
C ILE A 46 2.67 -0.27 20.98
N LEU A 47 3.42 -1.14 20.28
CA LEU A 47 3.58 -1.05 18.82
C LEU A 47 2.23 -1.24 18.10
N LYS A 48 1.45 -2.22 18.54
CA LYS A 48 0.11 -2.50 18.00
C LYS A 48 -0.85 -1.33 18.20
N SER A 49 -0.79 -0.67 19.36
CA SER A 49 -1.56 0.55 19.59
C SER A 49 -1.16 1.67 18.62
N GLY A 50 0.14 1.79 18.31
CA GLY A 50 0.64 2.70 17.29
C GLY A 50 0.09 2.40 15.91
N ASP A 51 0.20 1.14 15.46
CA ASP A 51 -0.31 0.69 14.16
C ASP A 51 -1.81 0.90 14.03
N THR A 52 -2.57 0.59 15.09
CA THR A 52 -4.03 0.79 15.12
C THR A 52 -4.38 2.27 14.92
N LYS A 53 -3.61 3.18 15.55
CA LYS A 53 -3.80 4.62 15.40
C LYS A 53 -3.48 5.08 13.98
N ILE A 54 -2.39 4.59 13.38
CA ILE A 54 -2.02 4.90 12.00
C ILE A 54 -3.14 4.47 11.04
N GLN A 55 -3.63 3.23 11.17
CA GLN A 55 -4.71 2.72 10.32
C GLN A 55 -6.00 3.53 10.47
N ALA A 56 -6.33 3.98 11.69
CA ALA A 56 -7.50 4.81 11.92
C ALA A 56 -7.39 6.16 11.19
N LEU A 57 -6.21 6.80 11.26
CA LEU A 57 -5.95 8.07 10.58
C LEU A 57 -5.96 7.92 9.06
N GLU A 58 -5.33 6.89 8.52
CA GLU A 58 -5.34 6.59 7.08
C GLU A 58 -6.78 6.40 6.57
N LYS A 59 -7.61 5.72 7.34
CA LYS A 59 -9.04 5.56 7.03
C LYS A 59 -9.78 6.89 7.05
N GLU A 60 -9.52 7.75 8.04
CA GLU A 60 -10.14 9.07 8.14
C GLU A 60 -9.78 9.97 6.95
N ILE A 61 -8.51 9.95 6.53
CA ILE A 61 -8.03 10.65 5.34
C ILE A 61 -8.76 10.13 4.10
N SER A 62 -8.80 8.81 3.90
CA SER A 62 -9.49 8.19 2.76
C SER A 62 -10.97 8.56 2.70
N LEU A 63 -11.67 8.53 3.83
CA LEU A 63 -13.07 8.92 3.91
C LEU A 63 -13.27 10.41 3.60
N THR A 64 -12.38 11.27 4.09
CA THR A 64 -12.43 12.70 3.82
C THR A 64 -12.22 13.00 2.34
N ASP A 65 -11.27 12.33 1.70
CA ASP A 65 -11.01 12.47 0.26
C ASP A 65 -12.21 11.97 -0.57
N GLU A 66 -12.81 10.83 -0.20
CA GLU A 66 -14.02 10.32 -0.85
C GLU A 66 -15.19 11.31 -0.73
N LEU A 67 -15.40 11.89 0.46
CA LEU A 67 -16.44 12.89 0.68
C LEU A 67 -16.18 14.16 -0.12
N PHE A 68 -14.93 14.62 -0.18
CA PHE A 68 -14.54 15.78 -0.98
C PHE A 68 -14.82 15.55 -2.46
N GLN A 69 -14.41 14.40 -3.00
CA GLN A 69 -14.65 14.05 -4.41
C GLN A 69 -16.14 13.92 -4.73
N ALA A 70 -16.92 13.28 -3.86
CA ALA A 70 -18.37 13.17 -4.02
C ALA A 70 -19.07 14.54 -3.97
N ALA A 71 -18.61 15.45 -3.11
CA ALA A 71 -19.10 16.82 -3.05
C ALA A 71 -18.75 17.59 -4.34
N LEU A 72 -17.51 17.48 -4.81
CA LEU A 72 -17.04 18.11 -6.03
C LEU A 72 -17.81 17.61 -7.27
N GLU A 73 -18.05 16.30 -7.39
CA GLU A 73 -18.87 15.74 -8.48
C GLU A 73 -20.28 16.34 -8.49
N LYS A 74 -20.91 16.45 -7.32
CA LYS A 74 -22.25 17.05 -7.20
C LYS A 74 -22.27 18.54 -7.55
N LEU A 75 -21.19 19.28 -7.28
CA LEU A 75 -21.03 20.67 -7.69
C LEU A 75 -20.83 20.78 -9.22
N MET A 76 -19.92 19.98 -9.79
CA MET A 76 -19.62 19.98 -11.23
C MET A 76 -20.81 19.50 -12.08
N THR A 77 -21.66 18.63 -11.53
CA THR A 77 -22.91 18.20 -12.18
C THR A 77 -24.10 19.13 -11.92
N GLY A 78 -23.91 20.21 -11.15
CA GLY A 78 -24.95 21.19 -10.84
C GLY A 78 -26.09 20.66 -9.95
N LYS A 79 -25.91 19.49 -9.32
CA LYS A 79 -26.89 18.90 -8.39
C LYS A 79 -26.91 19.61 -7.04
N LEU A 80 -25.79 20.23 -6.66
CA LEU A 80 -25.69 21.12 -5.51
C LEU A 80 -25.51 22.57 -6.01
N SER A 81 -26.34 23.48 -5.50
CA SER A 81 -26.17 24.92 -5.75
C SER A 81 -24.94 25.42 -4.96
N THR A 82 -24.14 26.30 -5.57
CA THR A 82 -22.99 26.94 -4.94
C THR A 82 -23.38 28.11 -4.04
N GLN A 83 -24.62 28.59 -4.11
CA GLN A 83 -25.16 29.69 -3.29
C GLN A 83 -24.89 29.51 -1.78
N PRO A 84 -25.17 28.34 -1.15
CA PRO A 84 -24.87 28.12 0.26
C PRO A 84 -23.37 28.10 0.62
N LEU A 85 -22.46 28.02 -0.35
CA LEU A 85 -21.01 28.06 -0.11
C LEU A 85 -20.44 29.50 -0.19
N ILE A 86 -21.20 30.45 -0.71
CA ILE A 86 -20.78 31.86 -0.90
C ILE A 86 -21.25 32.74 0.28
N GLU A 87 -22.15 32.24 1.12
CA GLU A 87 -22.76 33.00 2.24
C GLU A 87 -22.11 32.73 3.62
N VAL A 88 -20.86 32.25 3.68
CA VAL A 88 -20.09 32.10 4.94
C VAL A 88 -19.03 33.19 5.04
#